data_AF-A0AA37TGK7-F1
#
_entry.id   AF-A0AA37TGK7-F1
#
_cell.length_a   1.000
_cell.length_b   1.000
_cell.length_c   1.000
_cell.angle_alpha   90.00
_cell.angle_beta   90.00
_cell.angle_gamma   90.00
#
_symmetry.space_group_name_H-M   'P 1'
#
loop_
_entity.id
_entity.type
_entity.pdbx_description
1 polymer ?
#
loop_
_entity_poly.entity_id
_entity_poly.type
_entity_poly.pdbx_seq_one_letter_code
_entity_poly.pdbx_strand_id
1 'polypeptide(L)' 'MPDSPHAPPPPRAPDAITFEQIRERAYELWERNHRPEGFEIEFWLLAERELRKERERQKTTDTPPAESDPPPS' A
#
# COMPACT_ATOMS: atom_id res chain seq x y z
N MET A 1 40.66 -2.63 1.18
CA MET A 1 39.23 -2.86 1.42
C MET A 1 38.53 -2.55 0.10
N PRO A 2 38.04 -3.53 -0.69
CA PRO A 2 37.24 -3.18 -1.85
C PRO A 2 35.89 -2.62 -1.38
N ASP A 3 35.50 -1.49 -1.98
CA ASP A 3 34.19 -0.87 -1.86
C ASP A 3 33.11 -1.91 -2.17
N SER A 4 32.22 -2.19 -1.21
CA SER A 4 31.04 -3.02 -1.47
C SER A 4 30.19 -2.32 -2.52
N PRO A 5 29.84 -2.97 -3.64
CA PRO A 5 28.89 -2.37 -4.57
C PRO A 5 27.57 -2.22 -3.82
N HIS A 6 27.12 -0.97 -3.63
CA HIS A 6 25.75 -0.66 -3.24
C HIS A 6 24.87 -1.20 -4.36
N ALA A 7 24.41 -2.45 -4.22
CA ALA A 7 23.45 -3.03 -5.12
C ALA A 7 22.29 -2.02 -5.24
N PRO A 8 21.87 -1.64 -6.46
CA PRO A 8 20.71 -0.77 -6.60
C PRO A 8 19.56 -1.45 -5.84
N PRO A 9 18.78 -0.69 -5.03
CA PRO A 9 17.66 -1.28 -4.33
C PRO A 9 16.79 -2.01 -5.37
N PRO A 10 16.32 -3.23 -5.08
CA PRO A 10 15.44 -3.94 -5.99
C PRO A 10 14.29 -3.01 -6.38
N PRO A 11 13.80 -3.06 -7.63
CA PRO A 11 12.61 -2.29 -8.00
C PRO A 11 11.53 -2.60 -6.97
N ARG A 12 11.04 -1.58 -6.27
CA ARG A 12 9.96 -1.74 -5.28
C ARG A 12 8.85 -2.48 -6.01
N ALA A 13 8.44 -3.63 -5.46
CA ALA A 13 7.34 -4.39 -6.03
C ALA A 13 6.18 -3.41 -6.31
N PRO A 14 5.65 -3.34 -7.55
CA PRO A 14 4.65 -2.33 -7.94
C PRO A 14 3.34 -2.41 -7.13
N ASP A 15 3.18 -3.49 -6.37
CA ASP A 15 2.05 -3.79 -5.49
C ASP A 15 2.27 -3.43 -4.02
N ALA A 16 3.49 -3.06 -3.64
CA ALA A 16 3.80 -2.67 -2.27
C ALA A 16 3.39 -1.21 -2.02
N ILE A 17 2.64 -0.98 -0.94
CA ILE A 17 2.28 0.37 -0.51
C ILE A 17 3.54 1.09 -0.06
N THR A 18 3.86 2.21 -0.70
CA THR A 18 5.06 2.97 -0.38
C THR A 18 4.80 3.93 0.78
N PHE A 19 5.87 4.29 1.49
CA PHE A 19 5.81 5.30 2.54
C PHE A 19 5.27 6.65 2.02
N GLU A 20 5.62 7.03 0.79
CA GLU A 20 5.12 8.24 0.13
C GLU A 20 3.60 8.22 -0.02
N GLN A 21 3.02 7.10 -0.46
CA GLN A 21 1.57 6.93 -0.58
C GLN A 21 0.89 7.04 0.79
N ILE A 22 1.46 6.42 1.82
CA ILE A 22 0.93 6.51 3.19
C ILE A 22 0.98 7.96 3.67
N ARG A 23 2.09 8.66 3.44
CA ARG A 23 2.25 10.08 3.81
C ARG A 23 1.22 10.96 3.14
N GLU A 24 1.06 10.85 1.82
CA GLU A 24 0.08 11.63 1.06
C GLU A 24 -1.32 11.38 1.60
N ARG A 25 -1.70 10.11 1.77
CA ARG A 25 -3.01 9.73 2.29
C ARG A 25 -3.24 10.18 3.72
N ALA A 26 -2.22 10.11 4.58
CA ALA A 26 -2.29 10.60 5.95
C ALA A 26 -2.47 12.12 6.00
N TYR A 27 -1.76 12.85 5.15
CA TYR A 27 -1.87 14.30 5.04
C TYR A 27 -3.26 14.73 4.56
N GLU A 28 -3.81 14.10 3.52
CA GLU A 28 -5.19 14.34 3.06
C GLU A 28 -6.22 14.13 4.18
N LEU A 29 -6.07 13.04 4.94
CA LEU A 29 -6.96 12.74 6.06
C LEU A 29 -6.82 13.78 7.16
N TRP A 30 -5.59 14.16 7.52
CA TRP A 30 -5.32 15.18 8.55
C TRP A 30 -5.86 16.55 8.15
N GLU A 31 -5.65 16.98 6.90
CA GLU A 31 -6.20 18.23 6.38
C GLU A 31 -7.72 18.25 6.38
N ARG A 32 -8.37 17.17 5.95
CA ARG A 32 -9.83 17.05 5.92
C ARG A 32 -10.45 17.11 7.32
N ASN A 33 -9.70 16.73 8.34
CA ASN A 33 -10.13 16.77 9.74
C ASN A 33 -9.75 18.07 10.46
N HIS A 34 -9.36 19.12 9.73
CA HIS A 34 -8.91 20.42 10.26
C HIS A 34 -7.61 20.37 11.05
N ARG A 35 -6.72 19.43 10.71
CA ARG A 35 -5.35 19.35 11.22
C ARG A 35 -5.29 19.34 12.76
N PRO A 36 -5.98 18.40 13.43
CA PRO A 36 -5.92 18.31 14.88
C PRO A 36 -4.50 17.90 15.29
N GLU A 37 -3.95 18.63 16.27
CA GLU A 37 -2.63 18.33 16.82
C GLU A 37 -2.68 17.09 17.71
N GLY A 38 -1.64 16.26 17.65
CA GLY A 38 -1.50 15.06 18.47
C GLY A 38 -2.23 13.82 17.92
N PHE A 39 -2.88 13.92 16.76
CA PHE A 39 -3.54 12.80 16.08
C PHE A 39 -2.82 12.37 14.79
N GLU A 40 -1.62 12.89 14.54
CA GLU A 40 -0.86 12.61 13.32
C GLU A 40 -0.66 11.11 13.15
N ILE A 41 -0.19 10.42 14.20
CA ILE A 41 0.05 8.97 14.20
C ILE A 41 -1.22 8.20 13.86
N GLU A 42 -2.37 8.59 14.39
CA GLU A 42 -3.65 7.95 14.08
C GLU A 42 -4.00 8.08 12.58
N PHE A 43 -3.72 9.24 11.97
CA PHE A 43 -3.91 9.43 10.53
C PHE A 43 -2.91 8.64 9.69
N TRP A 44 -1.66 8.48 10.15
CA TRP A 44 -0.68 7.60 9.49
C TRP A 44 -1.14 6.13 9.50
N LEU A 45 -1.61 5.62 10.64
CA LEU A 45 -2.13 4.26 10.76
C LEU A 45 -3.42 4.06 9.96
N LEU A 46 -4.30 5.06 9.96
CA LEU A 46 -5.53 5.05 9.17
C LEU A 46 -5.22 5.01 7.67
N ALA A 47 -4.28 5.84 7.21
CA ALA A 47 -3.85 5.89 5.82
C ALA A 47 -3.28 4.56 5.34
N GLU A 48 -2.40 3.94 6.12
CA GLU A 48 -1.84 2.62 5.79
C GLU A 48 -2.96 1.58 5.65
N ARG A 49 -3.91 1.56 6.59
CA ARG A 49 -5.03 0.62 6.58
C ARG A 49 -5.94 0.80 5.37
N GLU A 50 -6.24 2.05 4.99
CA GLU A 50 -7.08 2.34 3.83
C GLU A 50 -6.37 1.94 2.52
N LEU A 51 -5.09 2.26 2.38
CA LEU A 51 -4.29 1.83 1.22
C LEU A 51 -4.18 0.31 1.12
N ARG A 52 -4.06 -0.40 2.26
CA ARG A 52 -4.04 -1.87 2.30
C ARG A 52 -5.33 -2.46 1.76
N LYS A 53 -6.47 -1.98 2.24
CA LYS A 53 -7.79 -2.42 1.76
C LYS A 53 -7.99 -2.11 0.28
N GLU A 54 -7.57 -0.94 -0.18
CA GLU A 54 -7.65 -0.55 -1.59
C GLU A 54 -6.83 -1.50 -2.47
N ARG A 55 -5.62 -1.86 -2.05
CA ARG A 55 -4.76 -2.81 -2.77
C ARG A 55 -5.28 -4.24 -2.72
N GLU A 56 -5.82 -4.69 -1.59
CA GLU A 56 -6.48 -6.00 -1.48
C GLU A 56 -7.65 -6.09 -2.47
N ARG A 57 -8.48 -5.05 -2.56
CA ARG A 57 -9.56 -4.97 -3.56
C ARG A 57 -9.02 -5.02 -4.97
N GLN A 58 -7.99 -4.24 -5.30
CA GLN A 58 -7.39 -4.23 -6.65
C GLN A 58 -6.82 -5.60 -7.07
N LYS A 59 -6.16 -6.32 -6.15
CA LYS A 59 -5.64 -7.67 -6.43
C LYS A 59 -6.74 -8.68 -6.79
N THR A 60 -7.92 -8.55 -6.16
CA THR A 60 -9.07 -9.42 -6.47
C THR A 60 -9.72 -9.10 -7.81
N THR A 61 -9.55 -7.89 -8.34
CA THR A 61 -10.15 -7.47 -9.63
C THR A 61 -9.20 -7.66 -10.81
N ASP A 62 -7.89 -7.58 -10.59
CA ASP A 62 -6.85 -7.72 -11.62
C ASP A 62 -6.53 -9.20 -11.93
N THR A 63 -6.86 -10.12 -11.02
CA THR A 63 -6.83 -11.55 -11.31
C THR A 63 -8.15 -11.93 -12.01
N PRO A 64 -8.19 -12.24 -13.33
CA PRO A 64 -9.38 -12.83 -13.91
C PRO A 64 -9.67 -14.15 -13.18
N PRO A 65 -10.92 -14.47 -12.82
CA PRO A 65 -11.28 -15.77 -12.28
C PRO A 65 -11.27 -16.77 -13.45
N ALA A 66 -10.09 -17.10 -13.96
CA ALA A 66 -9.88 -18.31 -14.72
C ALA A 66 -9.44 -19.38 -13.71
N GLU A 67 -10.13 -20.52 -13.69
CA GLU A 67 -9.73 -21.73 -12.97
C GLU A 67 -10.10 -21.78 -11.46
N SER A 68 -11.37 -21.58 -11.09
CA SER A 68 -12.14 -22.77 -10.67
C SER A 68 -12.42 -23.73 -11.82
N ASP A 69 -11.55 -24.72 -12.06
CA ASP A 69 -11.77 -25.85 -13.00
C ASP A 69 -12.17 -27.14 -12.22
N PRO A 70 -12.61 -28.26 -12.86
CA PRO A 70 -13.99 -28.78 -12.85
C PRO A 70 -14.03 -30.28 -12.38
N PRO A 71 -14.84 -31.20 -12.98
CA PRO A 71 -16.22 -31.70 -12.69
C PRO A 71 -16.28 -33.00 -11.80
N PRO A 72 -17.45 -33.54 -11.37
CA PRO A 72 -18.22 -34.58 -12.13
C PRO A 72 -19.76 -34.45 -11.93
N SER A 73 -20.72 -35.08 -12.61
CA SER A 73 -20.84 -36.26 -13.49
C SER A 73 -22.11 -36.11 -14.35
#